data_AF-A0A836HF50-F1
#
_entry.id   AF-A0A836HF50-F1
#
_cell.length_a   1.000
_cell.length_b   1.000
_cell.length_c   1.000
_cell.angle_alpha   90.00
_cell.angle_beta   90.00
_cell.angle_gamma   90.00
#
_symmetry.space_group_name_H-M   'P 1'
#
loop_
_entity.id
_entity.type
_entity.pdbx_description
1 polymer ?
#
loop_
_entity_poly.entity_id
_entity_poly.type
_entity_poly.pdbx_seq_one_letter_code
_entity_poly.pdbx_strand_id
1 'polypeptide(L)'
;MSTDEGKTTGKVLIADLPMMWPSDMRRFEKEGGVWGQQFRQRRRQLTFALALSAASTVIGSWYVVMRRKNTCFVLFSTFSGFSVLGFCIGMSLAPMWYENVANNKETSMMRRVWWAKECAKHWDYSQVSEEHWTASYPKAVLPGKRIE
;
A
#
# COMPACT_ATOMS: atom_id res chain seq x y z
N MET A 1 -1.86 54.53 -4.68
CA MET A 1 -1.08 54.30 -3.45
C MET A 1 -1.82 53.22 -2.67
N SER A 2 -1.49 51.96 -2.95
CA SER A 2 -2.15 50.78 -2.38
C SER A 2 -1.09 50.00 -1.61
N THR A 3 -1.12 50.18 -0.30
CA THR A 3 -0.25 49.54 0.68
C THR A 3 -0.73 48.13 1.01
N ASP A 4 0.25 47.23 1.12
CA ASP A 4 0.25 45.96 1.85
C ASP A 4 -0.64 44.80 1.36
N GLU A 5 -0.17 44.12 0.32
CA GLU A 5 -0.29 42.65 0.25
C GLU A 5 1.07 42.03 0.58
N GLY A 6 1.26 41.67 1.84
CA GLY A 6 2.32 40.76 2.27
C GLY A 6 2.09 39.37 1.67
N LYS A 7 2.40 39.21 0.38
CA LYS A 7 2.51 37.91 -0.29
C LYS A 7 3.81 37.25 0.15
N THR A 8 3.78 36.51 1.25
CA THR A 8 4.61 35.30 1.32
C THR A 8 4.05 34.32 0.29
N THR A 9 4.41 34.55 -0.97
CA THR A 9 4.25 33.60 -2.09
C THR A 9 5.18 32.42 -1.79
N GLY A 10 4.77 31.58 -0.83
CA GLY A 10 5.45 30.34 -0.53
C GLY A 10 5.40 29.49 -1.79
N LYS A 11 6.55 29.31 -2.43
CA LYS A 11 6.70 28.45 -3.61
C LYS A 11 6.22 27.05 -3.21
N VAL A 12 5.12 26.59 -3.80
CA VAL A 12 4.59 25.24 -3.55
C VAL A 12 5.52 24.27 -4.27
N LEU A 13 6.40 23.62 -3.51
CA LEU A 13 7.28 22.59 -4.05
C LEU A 13 6.52 21.28 -4.17
N ILE A 14 6.56 20.67 -5.36
CA ILE A 14 6.04 19.32 -5.57
C ILE A 14 7.08 18.34 -5.03
N ALA A 15 6.65 17.47 -4.11
CA ALA A 15 7.51 16.50 -3.45
C ALA A 15 7.49 15.16 -4.19
N ASP A 16 8.61 14.80 -4.83
CA ASP A 16 8.83 13.45 -5.33
C ASP A 16 9.40 12.59 -4.21
N LEU A 17 8.49 11.84 -3.56
CA LEU A 17 8.80 10.99 -2.43
C LEU A 17 9.27 9.60 -2.91
N PRO A 18 10.37 9.05 -2.38
CA PRO A 18 10.80 7.70 -2.69
C PRO A 18 9.79 6.67 -2.17
N MET A 19 9.88 5.44 -2.67
CA MET A 19 9.03 4.34 -2.17
C MET A 19 9.24 4.15 -0.66
N MET A 20 8.13 4.04 0.08
CA MET A 20 8.17 3.76 1.50
C MET A 20 8.67 2.34 1.76
N TRP A 21 9.71 2.21 2.58
CA TRP A 21 10.31 0.91 2.91
C TRP A 21 9.39 0.07 3.80
N PRO A 22 9.49 -1.28 3.75
CA PRO A 22 8.66 -2.15 4.59
C PRO A 22 8.84 -1.90 6.10
N SER A 23 10.04 -1.50 6.54
CA SER A 23 10.29 -1.12 7.93
C SER A 23 9.47 0.10 8.36
N ASP A 24 9.41 1.12 7.50
CA ASP A 24 8.73 2.38 7.78
C ASP A 24 7.23 2.23 7.61
N MET A 25 6.78 1.32 6.74
CA MET A 25 5.38 0.89 6.70
C MET A 25 4.93 0.25 8.02
N ARG A 26 5.76 -0.60 8.64
CA ARG A 26 5.48 -1.16 9.97
C ARG A 26 5.50 -0.09 11.07
N ARG A 27 6.34 0.93 10.94
CA ARG A 27 6.34 2.08 11.85
C ARG A 27 5.05 2.89 11.69
N PHE A 28 4.62 3.17 10.46
CA PHE A 28 3.32 3.80 10.21
C PHE A 28 2.16 3.01 10.81
N GLU A 29 2.17 1.67 10.73
CA GLU A 29 1.14 0.84 11.38
C GLU A 29 1.11 1.00 12.92
N LYS A 30 2.24 1.34 13.55
CA LYS A 30 2.37 1.53 15.02
C LYS A 30 2.16 2.98 15.45
N GLU A 31 2.77 3.93 14.75
CA GLU A 31 2.84 5.36 15.08
C GLU A 31 1.71 6.16 14.41
N GLY A 32 1.11 5.66 13.32
CA GLY A 32 0.11 6.36 12.52
C GLY A 32 -1.31 6.41 13.12
N GLY A 33 -1.45 6.11 14.41
CA GLY A 33 -2.72 6.16 15.14
C GLY A 33 -3.84 5.40 14.44
N VAL A 34 -4.98 6.07 14.26
CA VAL A 34 -6.19 5.52 13.63
C VAL A 34 -5.93 5.03 12.20
N TRP A 35 -5.13 5.75 11.42
CA TRP A 35 -4.82 5.35 10.04
C TRP A 35 -3.87 4.16 9.97
N GLY A 36 -2.94 4.07 10.92
CA GLY A 36 -2.09 2.88 11.10
C GLY A 36 -2.92 1.64 11.45
N GLN A 37 -3.89 1.80 12.34
CA GLN A 37 -4.84 0.74 12.71
C GLN A 37 -5.71 0.29 11.53
N GLN A 38 -6.27 1.23 10.76
CA GLN A 38 -7.03 0.93 9.54
C GLN A 38 -6.18 0.16 8.52
N PHE A 39 -4.92 0.57 8.32
CA PHE A 39 -4.01 -0.12 7.42
C PHE A 39 -3.72 -1.56 7.87
N ARG A 40 -3.54 -1.76 9.18
CA ARG A 40 -3.36 -3.09 9.78
C ARG A 40 -4.60 -3.97 9.62
N GLN A 41 -5.80 -3.43 9.83
CA GLN A 41 -7.05 -4.17 9.61
C GLN A 41 -7.24 -4.55 8.15
N ARG A 42 -6.97 -3.63 7.22
CA ARG A 42 -7.02 -3.92 5.78
C ARG A 42 -6.06 -5.04 5.40
N ARG A 43 -4.87 -5.07 6.00
CA ARG A 43 -3.92 -6.18 5.81
C ARG A 43 -4.50 -7.51 6.29
N ARG A 44 -5.17 -7.52 7.45
CA ARG A 44 -5.88 -8.71 7.95
C ARG A 44 -7.01 -9.15 7.02
N GLN A 45 -7.82 -8.21 6.52
CA GLN A 45 -8.87 -8.48 5.54
C GLN A 45 -8.30 -9.13 4.28
N LEU A 46 -7.22 -8.57 3.73
CA LEU A 46 -6.54 -9.11 2.55
C LEU A 46 -5.94 -10.50 2.81
N THR A 47 -5.31 -10.70 3.96
CA THR A 47 -4.77 -12.03 4.31
C THR A 47 -5.88 -13.07 4.47
N PHE A 48 -7.02 -12.68 5.02
CA PHE A 48 -8.18 -13.55 5.14
C PHE A 48 -8.74 -13.91 3.75
N ALA A 49 -8.91 -12.91 2.87
CA ALA A 49 -9.39 -13.15 1.51
C ALA A 49 -8.44 -14.05 0.70
N LEU A 50 -7.12 -13.86 0.85
CA LEU A 50 -6.12 -14.74 0.23
C LEU A 50 -6.17 -16.17 0.80
N ALA A 51 -6.33 -16.31 2.11
CA ALA A 51 -6.47 -17.63 2.74
C ALA A 51 -7.73 -18.35 2.23
N LEU A 52 -8.86 -17.64 2.10
CA LEU A 52 -10.10 -18.23 1.57
C LEU A 52 -9.98 -18.56 0.07
N SER A 53 -9.33 -17.70 -0.70
CA SER A 53 -9.00 -17.96 -2.10
C SER A 53 -8.16 -19.24 -2.25
N ALA A 54 -7.10 -19.38 -1.45
CA ALA A 54 -6.25 -20.56 -1.45
C ALA A 54 -7.04 -21.82 -1.05
N ALA A 55 -7.84 -21.76 0.01
CA ALA A 55 -8.68 -22.87 0.45
C ALA A 55 -9.70 -23.30 -0.62
N SER A 56 -10.40 -22.33 -1.23
CA SER A 56 -11.36 -22.60 -2.31
C SER A 56 -10.67 -23.25 -3.52
N THR A 57 -9.47 -22.78 -3.86
CA THR A 57 -8.67 -23.30 -4.97
C THR A 57 -8.22 -24.73 -4.71
N VAL A 58 -7.76 -25.04 -3.50
CA VAL A 58 -7.34 -26.40 -3.12
C VAL A 58 -8.54 -27.36 -3.15
N ILE A 59 -9.67 -26.96 -2.56
CA ILE A 59 -10.90 -27.78 -2.55
C ILE A 59 -11.42 -28.00 -3.97
N GLY A 60 -11.47 -26.95 -4.79
CA GLY A 60 -11.91 -27.03 -6.19
C GLY A 60 -11.00 -27.91 -7.04
N SER A 61 -9.67 -27.75 -6.90
CA SER A 61 -8.68 -28.58 -7.58
C SER A 61 -8.80 -30.05 -7.19
N TRP A 62 -8.94 -30.34 -5.91
CA TRP A 62 -9.15 -31.70 -5.40
C TRP A 62 -10.44 -32.31 -5.96
N TYR A 63 -11.54 -31.56 -5.99
CA TYR A 63 -12.81 -32.01 -6.56
C TYR A 63 -12.71 -32.36 -8.05
N VAL A 64 -12.02 -31.53 -8.85
CA VAL A 64 -11.84 -31.75 -10.29
C VAL A 64 -10.99 -33.00 -10.58
N VAL A 65 -9.93 -33.23 -9.80
CA VAL A 65 -9.01 -34.37 -10.02
C VAL A 65 -9.60 -35.67 -9.47
N MET A 66 -10.05 -35.69 -8.22
CA MET A 66 -10.42 -36.93 -7.54
C MET A 66 -11.84 -37.37 -7.88
N ARG A 67 -12.78 -36.42 -7.95
CA ARG A 67 -14.22 -36.68 -8.05
C ARG A 67 -14.70 -36.73 -9.50
N ARG A 68 -14.20 -35.82 -10.32
CA ARG A 68 -14.53 -35.75 -11.76
C ARG A 68 -13.56 -36.52 -12.65
N LYS A 69 -12.36 -36.89 -12.14
CA LYS A 69 -11.29 -37.54 -12.91
C LYS A 69 -10.97 -36.80 -14.22
N ASN A 70 -11.09 -35.48 -14.20
CA ASN A 70 -10.87 -34.64 -15.38
C ASN A 70 -9.38 -34.51 -15.71
N THR A 71 -9.07 -34.15 -16.95
CA THR A 71 -7.69 -33.90 -17.41
C THR A 71 -7.10 -32.64 -16.77
N CYS A 72 -5.76 -32.58 -16.66
CA CYS A 72 -5.04 -31.43 -16.11
C CYS A 72 -5.36 -30.10 -16.83
N PHE A 73 -5.78 -30.15 -18.10
CA PHE A 73 -6.21 -28.97 -18.85
C PHE A 73 -7.46 -28.30 -18.25
N VAL A 74 -8.44 -29.09 -17.81
CA VAL A 74 -9.66 -28.59 -17.15
C VAL A 74 -9.33 -28.06 -15.75
N LEU A 75 -8.35 -28.65 -15.06
CA LEU A 75 -7.87 -28.12 -13.79
C LEU A 75 -7.24 -26.72 -13.97
N PHE A 76 -6.42 -26.52 -15.01
CA PHE A 76 -5.81 -25.21 -15.25
C PHE A 76 -6.86 -24.12 -15.54
N SER A 77 -7.91 -24.42 -16.30
CA SER A 77 -8.98 -23.45 -16.57
C SER A 77 -9.87 -23.16 -15.36
N THR A 78 -10.11 -24.15 -14.51
CA THR A 78 -10.98 -24.00 -13.32
C THR A 78 -10.23 -23.43 -12.10
N PHE A 79 -8.91 -23.57 -12.06
CA PHE A 79 -8.04 -23.02 -11.00
C PHE A 79 -8.23 -21.51 -10.82
N SER A 80 -8.20 -20.75 -11.93
CA SER A 80 -8.42 -19.31 -11.89
C SER A 80 -9.83 -18.98 -11.38
N GLY A 81 -10.85 -19.73 -11.83
CA GLY A 81 -12.23 -19.57 -11.39
C GLY A 81 -12.41 -19.74 -9.88
N PHE A 82 -11.89 -20.83 -9.31
CA PHE A 82 -11.96 -21.07 -7.86
C PHE A 82 -11.18 -20.02 -7.05
N SER A 83 -10.01 -19.61 -7.53
CA SER A 83 -9.21 -18.59 -6.85
C SER A 83 -9.89 -17.23 -6.80
N VAL A 84 -10.45 -16.75 -7.92
CA VAL A 84 -11.16 -15.47 -8.00
C VAL A 84 -12.42 -15.52 -7.17
N LEU A 85 -13.20 -16.60 -7.27
CA LEU A 85 -14.43 -16.76 -6.51
C LEU A 85 -14.17 -16.78 -5.00
N GLY A 86 -13.19 -17.56 -4.54
CA GLY A 86 -12.80 -17.58 -3.14
C GLY A 86 -12.27 -16.23 -2.65
N PHE A 87 -11.54 -15.50 -3.49
CA PHE A 87 -11.07 -14.15 -3.16
C PHE A 87 -12.23 -13.16 -3.03
N CYS A 88 -13.19 -13.16 -3.95
CA CYS A 88 -14.37 -12.29 -3.91
C CYS A 88 -15.23 -12.54 -2.67
N ILE A 89 -15.51 -13.81 -2.36
CA ILE A 89 -16.24 -14.18 -1.13
C ILE A 89 -15.45 -13.71 0.09
N GLY A 90 -14.13 -13.91 0.09
CA GLY A 90 -13.26 -13.51 1.18
C GLY A 90 -13.26 -12.01 1.43
N MET A 91 -13.21 -11.21 0.36
CA MET A 91 -13.28 -9.74 0.45
C MET A 91 -14.64 -9.23 0.90
N SER A 92 -15.74 -9.90 0.55
CA SER A 92 -17.09 -9.55 1.03
C SER A 92 -17.29 -9.90 2.50
N LEU A 93 -16.69 -11.00 2.95
CA LEU A 93 -16.76 -11.50 4.33
C LEU A 93 -15.81 -10.77 5.28
N ALA A 94 -14.63 -10.37 4.80
CA ALA A 94 -13.57 -9.83 5.64
C ALA A 94 -13.99 -8.58 6.47
N PRO A 95 -14.78 -7.62 5.96
CA PRO A 95 -15.22 -6.46 6.73
C PRO A 95 -16.13 -6.81 7.91
N MET A 96 -16.81 -7.97 7.90
CA MET A 96 -17.65 -8.40 9.02
C MET A 96 -16.83 -8.92 10.21
N TRP A 97 -15.65 -9.51 9.94
CA TRP A 97 -14.74 -9.97 11.00
C TRP A 97 -13.69 -8.92 11.39
N TYR A 98 -13.34 -8.04 10.45
CA TYR A 98 -12.36 -6.98 10.64
C TYR A 98 -13.00 -5.67 10.18
N GLU A 99 -13.74 -5.02 11.07
CA GLU A 99 -14.43 -3.76 10.76
C GLU A 99 -13.44 -2.67 10.32
N ASN A 100 -13.90 -1.75 9.46
CA ASN A 100 -13.10 -0.61 9.05
C ASN A 100 -13.21 0.50 10.10
N VAL A 101 -12.08 0.92 10.66
CA VAL A 101 -11.98 2.02 11.62
C VAL A 101 -11.90 3.39 10.93
N ALA A 102 -11.40 3.46 9.70
CA ALA A 102 -11.30 4.71 8.95
C ALA A 102 -11.51 4.53 7.44
N ASN A 103 -11.74 5.64 6.73
CA ASN A 103 -11.86 5.63 5.29
C ASN A 103 -10.51 5.32 4.62
N ASN A 104 -10.53 4.43 3.62
CA ASN A 104 -9.34 4.02 2.88
C ASN A 104 -8.69 5.18 2.12
N LYS A 105 -9.48 6.11 1.58
CA LYS A 105 -8.96 7.28 0.84
C LYS A 105 -8.13 8.17 1.78
N GLU A 106 -8.68 8.50 2.93
CA GLU A 106 -8.02 9.29 3.97
C GLU A 106 -6.77 8.57 4.50
N THR A 107 -6.87 7.28 4.78
CA THR A 107 -5.73 6.46 5.23
C THR A 107 -4.58 6.49 4.21
N SER A 108 -4.89 6.43 2.91
CA SER A 108 -3.87 6.53 1.86
C SER A 108 -3.20 7.90 1.80
N MET A 109 -3.97 8.98 2.00
CA MET A 109 -3.44 10.34 2.03
C MET A 109 -2.59 10.56 3.28
N MET A 110 -3.07 10.15 4.44
CA MET A 110 -2.36 10.28 5.72
C MET A 110 -1.07 9.47 5.76
N ARG A 111 -1.03 8.29 5.11
CA ARG A 111 0.21 7.54 4.93
C ARG A 111 1.23 8.31 4.10
N ARG A 112 0.81 8.95 3.00
CA ARG A 112 1.70 9.77 2.16
C ARG A 112 2.22 10.99 2.92
N VAL A 113 1.35 11.66 3.67
CA VAL A 113 1.72 12.81 4.52
C VAL A 113 2.68 12.40 5.61
N TRP A 114 2.42 11.28 6.30
CA TRP A 114 3.31 10.72 7.31
C TRP A 114 4.68 10.39 6.71
N TRP A 115 4.70 9.78 5.53
CA TRP A 115 5.95 9.47 4.83
C TRP A 115 6.71 10.72 4.40
N ALA A 116 6.02 11.74 3.87
CA ALA A 116 6.62 13.02 3.54
C ALA A 116 7.28 13.69 4.74
N LYS A 117 6.61 13.67 5.91
CA LYS A 117 7.16 14.18 7.17
C LYS A 117 8.42 13.41 7.59
N GLU A 118 8.45 12.10 7.41
CA GLU A 118 9.62 11.29 7.77
C GLU A 118 10.80 11.58 6.84
N CYS A 119 10.56 11.73 5.54
CA CYS A 119 11.58 12.14 4.57
C CYS A 119 12.09 13.56 4.85
N ALA A 120 11.22 14.49 5.26
CA ALA A 120 11.59 15.87 5.57
C ALA A 120 12.42 16.01 6.85
N LYS A 121 12.49 15.00 7.73
CA LYS A 121 13.36 15.05 8.92
C LYS A 121 14.85 15.14 8.57
N HIS A 122 15.23 14.61 7.41
CA HIS A 122 16.61 14.61 6.90
C HIS A 122 16.73 15.54 5.70
N TRP A 123 15.90 16.59 5.68
CA TRP A 123 15.87 17.57 4.61
C TRP A 123 17.22 18.29 4.50
N ASP A 124 17.72 18.38 3.28
CA ASP A 124 18.89 19.17 2.93
C ASP A 124 18.56 20.10 1.75
N TYR A 125 19.07 21.32 1.77
CA TYR A 125 18.88 22.32 0.72
C TYR A 125 19.44 21.85 -0.63
N SER A 126 20.40 20.92 -0.63
CA SER A 126 20.93 20.25 -1.82
C SER A 126 19.88 19.43 -2.60
N GLN A 127 18.72 19.14 -2.00
CA GLN A 127 17.65 18.31 -2.58
C GLN A 127 16.56 19.12 -3.30
N VAL A 128 16.70 20.45 -3.36
CA VAL A 128 15.74 21.35 -3.98
C VAL A 128 16.27 21.77 -5.36
N SER A 129 15.60 21.31 -6.41
CA SER A 129 15.68 21.93 -7.73
C SER A 129 14.59 23.01 -7.82
N GLU A 130 14.78 24.03 -8.64
CA GLU A 130 14.02 25.29 -8.63
C GLU A 130 12.52 25.15 -8.29
N GLU A 131 11.80 24.14 -8.81
CA GLU A 131 10.38 23.89 -8.53
C GLU A 131 10.05 22.56 -7.83
N HIS A 132 11.03 21.68 -7.61
CA HIS A 132 10.81 20.32 -7.15
C HIS A 132 11.71 19.98 -5.96
N TRP A 133 11.12 19.36 -4.94
CA TRP A 133 11.89 18.69 -3.91
C TRP A 133 11.98 17.19 -4.21
N THR A 134 13.19 16.74 -4.53
CA THR A 134 13.50 15.31 -4.66
C THR A 134 13.99 14.80 -3.31
N ALA A 135 13.09 14.21 -2.53
CA ALA A 135 13.43 13.75 -1.20
C ALA A 135 14.46 12.60 -1.25
N SER A 136 15.69 12.85 -0.82
CA SER A 136 16.70 11.80 -0.70
C SER A 136 16.50 11.05 0.60
N TYR A 137 16.02 9.81 0.53
CA TYR A 137 15.95 8.92 1.68
C TYR A 137 17.16 7.97 1.67
N PRO A 138 17.95 7.86 2.76
CA PRO A 138 19.23 7.16 2.76
C PRO A 138 19.12 5.67 2.38
N LYS A 139 17.96 5.04 2.60
CA LYS A 139 17.73 3.64 2.20
C LYS A 139 17.30 3.50 0.73
N ALA A 140 16.90 4.59 0.07
CA ALA A 140 16.44 4.59 -1.32
C ALA A 140 17.58 4.84 -2.33
N VAL A 141 18.84 4.88 -1.88
CA VAL A 141 19.99 4.99 -2.78
C VAL A 141 20.02 3.76 -3.69
N LEU A 142 19.64 3.95 -4.95
CA LEU A 142 19.80 2.97 -6.00
C LEU A 142 21.30 2.65 -6.14
N PRO A 143 21.71 1.36 -6.21
CA PRO A 143 23.09 1.01 -6.46
C PRO A 143 23.46 1.47 -7.88
N GLY A 144 24.06 2.64 -8.01
CA GLY A 144 24.40 3.20 -9.33
C GLY A 144 25.00 4.61 -9.34
N LYS A 145 24.79 5.44 -8.32
CA LYS A 145 25.57 6.70 -8.21
C LYS A 145 26.86 6.43 -7.44
N ARG A 146 27.96 6.24 -8.19
CA ARG A 146 29.30 6.47 -7.65
C ARG A 146 29.32 7.90 -7.11
N ILE A 147 29.63 8.01 -5.82
CA ILE A 147 30.06 9.27 -5.22
C ILE A 147 31.54 9.39 -5.64
N GLU A 148 31.81 10.30 -6.56
CA GLU A 148 33.14 10.90 -6.72
C GLU A 148 33.23 12.13 -5.83
#